data_AF-A0A7C1PE38-F1
#
_entry.id   AF-A0A7C1PE38-F1
#
_cell.length_a   1.000
_cell.length_b   1.000
_cell.length_c   1.000
_cell.angle_alpha   90.00
_cell.angle_beta   90.00
_cell.angle_gamma   90.00
#
_symmetry.space_group_name_H-M   'P 1'
#
loop_
_entity.id
_entity.type
_entity.pdbx_description
1 polymer ?
#
loop_
_entity_poly.entity_id
_entity_poly.type
_entity_poly.pdbx_seq_one_letter_code
_entity_poly.pdbx_strand_id
1 'polypeptide(L)'
;PELTMFTDGKSVKDHLDAEELQRLEAGLKERGLALGAVAKMKPWILASFVALPACELSRKAAGASFLDKQIAEDAVAADKPVAGLETLVEQLEAMADLPVDFHFKALIETIELGDEMEDVIETMTELYLAGDIGMTMPLLKVVAPTAAGEDESAYAAFETRIVRDRNLVMAEGSKQHLEKGNAFIAVGALHLPGEEGLVELIRSQGYTVTRIDG
;
A
#
# COMPACT_ATOMS: atom_id res chain seq x y z
N PRO A 1 -13.16 -10.94 9.32
CA PRO A 1 -12.14 -11.79 10.00
C PRO A 1 -11.25 -12.54 9.02
N GLU A 2 -11.82 -13.20 8.00
CA GLU A 2 -11.06 -14.02 7.04
C GLU A 2 -10.10 -13.23 6.15
N LEU A 3 -10.37 -11.94 5.91
CA LEU A 3 -9.46 -11.08 5.15
C LEU A 3 -8.18 -10.77 5.92
N THR A 4 -8.23 -10.72 7.27
CA THR A 4 -7.13 -10.25 8.12
C THR A 4 -6.51 -11.33 9.01
N MET A 5 -7.19 -12.47 9.19
CA MET A 5 -6.79 -13.57 10.07
C MET A 5 -6.88 -14.92 9.36
N PHE A 6 -6.01 -15.85 9.73
CA PHE A 6 -6.16 -17.28 9.41
C PHE A 6 -7.32 -17.88 10.21
N THR A 7 -8.32 -18.43 9.51
CA THR A 7 -9.50 -19.07 10.11
C THR A 7 -9.54 -20.59 9.89
N ASP A 8 -8.60 -21.13 9.11
CA ASP A 8 -8.49 -22.54 8.71
C ASP A 8 -7.65 -23.40 9.69
N GLY A 9 -7.34 -22.85 10.85
CA GLY A 9 -6.49 -23.50 11.85
C GLY A 9 -4.99 -23.31 11.62
N LYS A 10 -4.55 -22.81 10.44
CA LYS A 10 -3.15 -22.46 10.18
C LYS A 10 -2.72 -21.19 10.90
N SER A 11 -1.44 -20.90 10.81
CA SER A 11 -0.76 -19.78 11.42
C SER A 11 0.47 -19.42 10.60
N VAL A 12 1.12 -18.31 10.97
CA VAL A 12 2.42 -17.91 10.43
C VAL A 12 3.46 -19.05 10.46
N LYS A 13 3.43 -19.90 11.49
CA LYS A 13 4.40 -20.99 11.66
C LYS A 13 4.27 -22.10 10.62
N ASP A 14 3.14 -22.17 9.93
CA ASP A 14 2.87 -23.22 8.93
C ASP A 14 3.40 -22.83 7.54
N HIS A 15 3.89 -21.60 7.37
CA HIS A 15 4.33 -21.03 6.09
C HIS A 15 5.80 -20.63 6.06
N LEU A 16 6.47 -20.56 7.22
CA LEU A 16 7.85 -20.13 7.34
C LEU A 16 8.74 -21.27 7.81
N ASP A 17 9.97 -21.31 7.30
CA ASP A 17 10.99 -22.20 7.86
C ASP A 17 11.52 -21.69 9.21
N ALA A 18 12.43 -22.45 9.83
CA ALA A 18 12.94 -22.11 11.16
C ALA A 18 13.78 -20.82 11.18
N GLU A 19 14.44 -20.46 10.08
CA GLU A 19 15.27 -19.27 9.97
C GLU A 19 14.40 -18.04 9.72
N GLU A 20 13.46 -18.11 8.78
CA GLU A 20 12.48 -17.06 8.50
C GLU A 20 11.62 -16.76 9.74
N LEU A 21 11.22 -17.79 10.49
CA LEU A 21 10.45 -17.61 11.72
C LEU A 21 11.25 -16.85 12.79
N GLN A 22 12.56 -17.12 12.90
CA GLN A 22 13.43 -16.38 13.82
C GLN A 22 13.62 -14.93 13.38
N ARG A 23 13.80 -14.68 12.09
CA ARG A 23 13.88 -13.32 11.53
C ARG A 23 12.60 -12.53 11.83
N LEU A 24 11.44 -13.13 11.57
CA LEU A 24 10.15 -12.52 11.89
C LEU A 24 9.98 -12.25 13.39
N GLU A 25 10.30 -13.21 14.25
CA GLU A 25 10.18 -13.03 15.69
C GLU A 25 11.06 -11.90 16.22
N ALA A 26 12.29 -11.76 15.69
CA ALA A 26 13.17 -10.64 16.01
C ALA A 26 12.58 -9.28 15.58
N GLY A 27 12.15 -9.16 14.32
CA GLY A 27 11.58 -7.91 13.79
C GLY A 27 10.29 -7.48 14.50
N LEU A 28 9.44 -8.43 14.89
CA LEU A 28 8.25 -8.17 15.71
C LEU A 28 8.62 -7.70 17.11
N LYS A 29 9.64 -8.31 17.72
CA LYS A 29 10.08 -7.98 19.10
C LYS A 29 10.61 -6.56 19.21
N GLU A 30 11.34 -6.06 18.21
CA GLU A 30 11.79 -4.66 18.14
C GLU A 30 10.63 -3.67 18.19
N ARG A 31 9.47 -4.08 17.69
CA ARG A 31 8.22 -3.31 17.66
C ARG A 31 7.28 -3.63 18.83
N GLY A 32 7.77 -4.37 19.83
CA GLY A 32 7.02 -4.73 21.04
C GLY A 32 5.93 -5.79 20.82
N LEU A 33 5.96 -6.51 19.71
CA LEU A 33 4.98 -7.54 19.35
C LEU A 33 5.55 -8.94 19.62
N ALA A 34 4.80 -9.76 20.33
CA ALA A 34 5.13 -11.18 20.50
C ALA A 34 4.49 -12.00 19.38
N LEU A 35 5.29 -12.84 18.70
CA LEU A 35 4.80 -13.71 17.61
C LEU A 35 3.55 -14.51 18.03
N GLY A 36 3.52 -15.05 19.25
CA GLY A 36 2.36 -15.80 19.75
C GLY A 36 1.05 -15.01 19.78
N ALA A 37 1.11 -13.68 19.96
CA ALA A 37 -0.07 -12.81 19.99
C ALA A 37 -0.61 -12.49 18.59
N VAL A 38 0.26 -12.54 17.57
CA VAL A 38 -0.06 -12.13 16.19
C VAL A 38 0.02 -13.28 15.18
N ALA A 39 0.37 -14.51 15.59
CA ALA A 39 0.59 -15.67 14.73
C ALA A 39 -0.63 -16.09 13.89
N LYS A 40 -1.84 -15.62 14.26
CA LYS A 40 -3.08 -15.87 13.50
C LYS A 40 -3.43 -14.74 12.54
N MET A 41 -2.71 -13.62 12.54
CA MET A 41 -2.87 -12.56 11.55
C MET A 41 -2.30 -13.01 10.22
N LYS A 42 -2.92 -12.57 9.12
CA LYS A 42 -2.35 -12.76 7.79
C LYS A 42 -1.06 -11.93 7.63
N PRO A 43 -0.09 -12.41 6.83
CA PRO A 43 1.21 -11.77 6.68
C PRO A 43 1.15 -10.29 6.22
N TRP A 44 0.21 -9.92 5.36
CA TRP A 44 0.06 -8.52 4.93
C TRP A 44 -0.35 -7.57 6.08
N ILE A 45 -1.07 -8.05 7.09
CA ILE A 45 -1.35 -7.29 8.31
C ILE A 45 -0.06 -7.12 9.11
N LEU A 46 0.74 -8.18 9.24
CA LEU A 46 2.04 -8.11 9.91
C LEU A 46 2.99 -7.14 9.20
N ALA A 47 2.98 -7.13 7.87
CA ALA A 47 3.73 -6.20 7.04
C ALA A 47 3.43 -4.74 7.42
N SER A 48 2.15 -4.41 7.68
CA SER A 48 1.75 -3.06 8.10
C SER A 48 2.34 -2.61 9.46
N PHE A 49 2.68 -3.56 10.34
CA PHE A 49 3.35 -3.25 11.61
C PHE A 49 4.85 -3.09 11.42
N VAL A 50 5.47 -3.83 10.49
CA VAL A 50 6.92 -3.79 10.30
C VAL A 50 7.39 -2.68 9.35
N ALA A 51 6.57 -2.30 8.37
CA ALA A 51 6.89 -1.32 7.34
C ALA A 51 6.93 0.13 7.85
N LEU A 52 6.47 0.40 9.08
CA LEU A 52 6.55 1.75 9.66
C LEU A 52 7.83 1.91 10.48
N PRO A 53 8.70 2.88 10.14
CA PRO A 53 9.89 3.17 10.91
C PRO A 53 9.52 3.83 12.24
N ALA A 54 10.45 3.81 13.20
CA ALA A 54 10.20 4.30 14.55
C ALA A 54 9.80 5.79 14.58
N CYS A 55 10.34 6.60 13.66
CA CYS A 55 9.97 8.00 13.50
C CYS A 55 8.50 8.18 13.10
N GLU A 56 8.00 7.40 12.13
CA GLU A 56 6.61 7.44 11.70
C GLU A 56 5.64 6.90 12.76
N LEU A 57 6.02 5.86 13.49
CA LEU A 57 5.25 5.39 14.65
C LEU A 57 5.12 6.49 15.72
N SER A 58 6.21 7.23 15.98
CA SER A 58 6.21 8.35 16.93
C SER A 58 5.33 9.51 16.44
N ARG A 59 5.38 9.85 15.15
CA ARG A 59 4.49 10.86 14.54
C ARG A 59 3.02 10.47 14.67
N LYS A 60 2.66 9.22 14.36
CA LYS A 60 1.29 8.71 14.50
C LYS A 60 0.85 8.72 15.97
N ALA A 61 1.70 8.32 16.90
CA ALA A 61 1.40 8.37 18.33
C ALA A 61 1.20 9.80 18.86
N ALA A 62 1.88 10.78 18.25
CA ALA A 62 1.68 12.21 18.52
C ALA A 62 0.41 12.80 17.87
N GLY A 63 -0.37 11.98 17.15
CA GLY A 63 -1.63 12.39 16.53
C GLY A 63 -1.51 12.89 15.08
N ALA A 64 -0.36 12.69 14.43
CA ALA A 64 -0.23 13.01 13.00
C ALA A 64 -1.22 12.17 12.18
N SER A 65 -2.01 12.85 11.34
CA SER A 65 -2.89 12.22 10.35
C SER A 65 -2.12 11.92 9.06
N PHE A 66 -2.57 10.92 8.31
CA PHE A 66 -2.07 10.72 6.94
C PHE A 66 -2.87 11.61 5.97
N LEU A 67 -2.25 11.95 4.84
CA LEU A 67 -2.73 13.01 3.95
C LEU A 67 -4.18 12.82 3.51
N ASP A 68 -4.57 11.63 3.04
CA ASP A 68 -5.93 11.36 2.55
C ASP A 68 -6.99 11.54 3.66
N LYS A 69 -6.65 11.15 4.89
CA LYS A 69 -7.54 11.36 6.05
C LYS A 69 -7.64 12.85 6.37
N GLN A 70 -6.52 13.58 6.38
CA GLN A 70 -6.54 15.02 6.60
C GLN A 70 -7.40 15.74 5.55
N ILE A 71 -7.25 15.39 4.27
CA ILE A 71 -8.05 15.94 3.16
C ILE A 71 -9.55 15.68 3.39
N ALA A 72 -9.91 14.45 3.78
CA ALA A 72 -11.31 14.10 4.05
C ALA A 72 -11.88 14.86 5.27
N GLU A 73 -11.09 14.98 6.35
CA GLU A 73 -11.45 15.74 7.56
C GLU A 73 -11.64 17.23 7.25
N ASP A 74 -10.73 17.83 6.46
CA ASP A 74 -10.82 19.22 6.00
C ASP A 74 -12.05 19.45 5.11
N ALA A 75 -12.38 18.51 4.24
CA ALA A 75 -13.58 18.56 3.40
C ALA A 75 -14.86 18.55 4.25
N VAL A 76 -14.94 17.66 5.24
CA VAL A 76 -16.08 17.60 6.17
C VAL A 76 -16.17 18.89 6.99
N ALA A 77 -15.05 19.40 7.51
CA ALA A 77 -15.01 20.66 8.27
C ALA A 77 -15.42 21.88 7.44
N ALA A 78 -15.27 21.80 6.11
CA ALA A 78 -15.70 22.82 5.15
C ALA A 78 -17.10 22.55 4.55
N ASP A 79 -17.91 21.67 5.16
CA ASP A 79 -19.25 21.29 4.71
C ASP A 79 -19.30 20.74 3.27
N LYS A 80 -18.21 20.12 2.79
CA LYS A 80 -18.14 19.49 1.47
C LYS A 80 -18.51 18.00 1.56
N PRO A 81 -19.28 17.47 0.60
CA PRO A 81 -19.57 16.04 0.55
C PRO A 81 -18.31 15.23 0.29
N VAL A 82 -18.15 14.13 1.01
CA VAL A 82 -17.05 13.16 0.83
C VAL A 82 -17.63 11.85 0.32
N ALA A 83 -16.99 11.28 -0.70
CA ALA A 83 -17.32 9.99 -1.28
C ALA A 83 -16.05 9.19 -1.55
N GLY A 84 -16.10 7.88 -1.35
CA GLY A 84 -15.02 6.97 -1.73
C GLY A 84 -15.13 6.58 -3.20
N LEU A 85 -14.00 6.43 -3.87
CA LEU A 85 -13.93 5.87 -5.23
C LEU A 85 -13.94 4.33 -5.24
N GLU A 86 -13.64 3.73 -4.09
CA GLU A 86 -13.71 2.30 -3.80
C GLU A 86 -14.13 2.12 -2.33
N THR A 87 -14.53 0.92 -1.96
CA THR A 87 -14.86 0.54 -0.58
C THR A 87 -13.65 -0.05 0.13
N LEU A 88 -13.66 0.02 1.47
CA LEU A 88 -12.64 -0.65 2.28
C LEU A 88 -12.60 -2.16 2.01
N VAL A 89 -13.74 -2.79 1.75
CA VAL A 89 -13.81 -4.24 1.49
C VAL A 89 -13.08 -4.59 0.19
N GLU A 90 -13.32 -3.85 -0.89
CA GLU A 90 -12.63 -4.05 -2.17
C GLU A 90 -11.11 -3.88 -2.04
N GLN A 91 -10.66 -2.88 -1.28
CA GLN A 91 -9.23 -2.68 -1.01
C GLN A 91 -8.63 -3.85 -0.23
N LEU A 92 -9.34 -4.36 0.79
CA LEU A 92 -8.89 -5.49 1.59
C LEU A 92 -8.89 -6.80 0.80
N GLU A 93 -9.87 -7.02 -0.07
CA GLU A 93 -9.95 -8.16 -0.96
C GLU A 93 -8.78 -8.17 -1.95
N ALA A 94 -8.45 -7.03 -2.58
CA ALA A 94 -7.30 -6.91 -3.47
C ALA A 94 -5.98 -7.32 -2.80
N MET A 95 -5.80 -6.98 -1.52
CA MET A 95 -4.63 -7.39 -0.74
C MET A 95 -4.68 -8.88 -0.36
N ALA A 96 -5.85 -9.37 0.05
CA ALA A 96 -6.03 -10.75 0.50
C ALA A 96 -5.97 -11.79 -0.64
N ASP A 97 -6.24 -11.38 -1.88
CA ASP A 97 -6.21 -12.21 -3.09
C ASP A 97 -4.80 -12.53 -3.60
N LEU A 98 -3.79 -11.80 -3.13
CA LEU A 98 -2.40 -12.11 -3.44
C LEU A 98 -1.97 -13.43 -2.77
N PRO A 99 -1.08 -14.22 -3.40
CA PRO A 99 -0.58 -15.45 -2.82
C PRO A 99 -0.02 -15.24 -1.40
N VAL A 100 -0.40 -16.11 -0.46
CA VAL A 100 0.05 -15.98 0.94
C VAL A 100 1.57 -16.04 1.07
N ASP A 101 2.23 -16.85 0.25
CA ASP A 101 3.68 -16.99 0.25
C ASP A 101 4.37 -15.71 -0.27
N PHE A 102 3.74 -14.98 -1.20
CA PHE A 102 4.21 -13.65 -1.63
C PHE A 102 4.20 -12.67 -0.45
N HIS A 103 3.12 -12.65 0.34
CA HIS A 103 3.05 -11.78 1.51
C HIS A 103 4.09 -12.13 2.57
N PHE A 104 4.41 -13.42 2.75
CA PHE A 104 5.48 -13.82 3.67
C PHE A 104 6.85 -13.38 3.17
N LYS A 105 7.13 -13.58 1.88
CA LYS A 105 8.36 -13.08 1.27
C LYS A 105 8.52 -11.57 1.46
N ALA A 106 7.49 -10.80 1.09
CA ALA A 106 7.50 -9.34 1.25
C ALA A 106 7.66 -8.91 2.72
N LEU A 107 7.04 -9.63 3.66
CA LEU A 107 7.19 -9.39 5.10
C LEU A 107 8.63 -9.61 5.57
N ILE A 108 9.28 -10.70 5.14
CA ILE A 108 10.68 -10.99 5.50
C ILE A 108 11.62 -9.96 4.87
N GLU A 109 11.46 -9.63 3.59
CA GLU A 109 12.25 -8.57 2.91
C GLU A 109 12.10 -7.23 3.63
N THR A 110 10.88 -6.86 4.05
CA THR A 110 10.63 -5.63 4.81
C THR A 110 11.37 -5.62 6.15
N ILE A 111 11.50 -6.77 6.81
CA ILE A 111 12.24 -6.90 8.08
C ILE A 111 13.75 -6.83 7.82
N GLU A 112 14.23 -7.42 6.73
CA GLU A 112 15.65 -7.44 6.36
C GLU A 112 16.19 -6.06 5.97
N LEU A 113 15.33 -5.18 5.42
CA LEU A 113 15.68 -3.78 5.20
C LEU A 113 16.08 -3.09 6.51
N GLY A 114 15.55 -3.51 7.67
CA GLY A 114 15.96 -2.98 8.97
C GLY A 114 15.94 -1.46 9.03
N ASP A 115 17.10 -0.85 9.32
CA ASP A 115 17.29 0.60 9.39
C ASP A 115 17.19 1.29 8.01
N GLU A 116 17.45 0.58 6.90
CA GLU A 116 17.33 1.14 5.54
C GLU A 116 15.88 1.49 5.19
N MET A 117 14.89 0.92 5.89
CA MET A 117 13.48 1.27 5.70
C MET A 117 13.21 2.77 5.91
N GLU A 118 13.96 3.43 6.80
CA GLU A 118 13.88 4.88 6.99
C GLU A 118 14.32 5.63 5.73
N ASP A 119 15.43 5.22 5.12
CA ASP A 119 15.93 5.78 3.86
C ASP A 119 14.96 5.54 2.69
N VAL A 120 14.34 4.35 2.64
CA VAL A 120 13.31 4.04 1.62
C VAL A 120 12.13 4.99 1.73
N ILE A 121 11.61 5.22 2.95
CA ILE A 121 10.46 6.09 3.18
C ILE A 121 10.79 7.56 2.95
N GLU A 122 11.96 8.02 3.39
CA GLU A 122 12.42 9.37 3.14
C GLU A 122 12.59 9.61 1.63
N THR A 123 13.20 8.67 0.91
CA THR A 123 13.36 8.76 -0.55
C THR A 123 12.00 8.79 -1.26
N MET A 124 11.05 7.93 -0.87
CA MET A 124 9.68 7.98 -1.43
C MET A 124 8.98 9.31 -1.14
N THR A 125 9.20 9.89 0.05
CA THR A 125 8.64 11.19 0.43
C THR A 125 9.21 12.31 -0.43
N GLU A 126 10.53 12.35 -0.61
CA GLU A 126 11.19 13.33 -1.47
C GLU A 126 10.74 13.19 -2.94
N LEU A 127 10.63 11.97 -3.47
CA LEU A 127 10.08 11.74 -4.81
C LEU A 127 8.63 12.26 -4.94
N TYR A 128 7.80 12.04 -3.92
CA TYR A 128 6.44 12.57 -3.91
C TYR A 128 6.42 14.10 -3.91
N LEU A 129 7.22 14.75 -3.06
CA LEU A 129 7.30 16.21 -2.93
C LEU A 129 7.89 16.87 -4.19
N ALA A 130 8.83 16.20 -4.87
CA ALA A 130 9.39 16.65 -6.14
C ALA A 130 8.42 16.45 -7.34
N GLY A 131 7.36 15.66 -7.16
CA GLY A 131 6.43 15.27 -8.22
C GLY A 131 6.92 14.10 -9.10
N ASP A 132 8.02 13.45 -8.72
CA ASP A 132 8.62 12.30 -9.41
C ASP A 132 7.99 10.97 -9.00
N ILE A 133 6.66 10.97 -8.83
CA ILE A 133 5.88 9.82 -8.34
C ILE A 133 6.01 8.56 -9.21
N GLY A 134 6.42 8.70 -10.47
CA GLY A 134 6.73 7.58 -11.36
C GLY A 134 7.96 6.77 -10.94
N MET A 135 8.81 7.32 -10.08
CA MET A 135 10.04 6.67 -9.60
C MET A 135 9.83 5.75 -8.41
N THR A 136 8.65 5.75 -7.78
CA THR A 136 8.35 4.90 -6.62
C THR A 136 8.50 3.41 -6.94
N MET A 137 7.93 2.93 -8.05
CA MET A 137 8.05 1.51 -8.43
C MET A 137 9.48 1.10 -8.80
N PRO A 138 10.22 1.88 -9.61
CA PRO A 138 11.66 1.66 -9.81
C PRO A 138 12.47 1.60 -8.51
N LEU A 139 12.22 2.51 -7.56
CA LEU A 139 12.88 2.48 -6.24
C LEU A 139 12.58 1.18 -5.50
N LEU A 140 11.32 0.77 -5.42
CA LEU A 140 10.91 -0.47 -4.73
C LEU A 140 11.59 -1.72 -5.32
N LYS A 141 11.79 -1.77 -6.63
CA LYS A 141 12.53 -2.87 -7.30
C LYS A 141 14.01 -2.89 -6.97
N VAL A 142 14.61 -1.74 -6.65
CA VAL A 142 16.04 -1.65 -6.30
C VAL A 142 16.28 -2.04 -4.84
N VAL A 143 15.38 -1.65 -3.94
CA VAL A 143 15.52 -1.91 -2.48
C VAL A 143 15.12 -3.32 -2.10
N ALA A 144 14.19 -3.93 -2.83
CA ALA A 144 13.80 -5.33 -2.69
C ALA A 144 14.01 -6.07 -4.02
N PRO A 145 15.27 -6.31 -4.43
CA PRO A 145 15.54 -6.98 -5.68
C PRO A 145 15.10 -8.45 -5.59
N THR A 146 14.32 -8.88 -6.56
CA THR A 146 14.10 -10.30 -6.83
C THR A 146 15.45 -10.97 -7.12
N ALA A 147 15.74 -12.08 -6.43
CA ALA A 147 16.99 -12.79 -6.68
C ALA A 147 17.01 -13.33 -8.11
N ALA A 148 18.19 -13.36 -8.73
CA ALA A 148 18.33 -13.82 -10.11
C ALA A 148 17.79 -15.25 -10.27
N GLY A 149 16.73 -15.41 -11.07
CA GLY A 149 16.06 -16.70 -11.30
C GLY A 149 14.78 -16.91 -10.50
N GLU A 150 14.37 -15.95 -9.67
CA GLU A 150 13.06 -15.95 -9.02
C GLU A 150 11.93 -15.49 -9.94
N ASP A 151 10.71 -15.85 -9.55
CA ASP A 151 9.51 -15.57 -10.32
C ASP A 151 9.04 -14.11 -10.16
N GLU A 152 9.34 -13.29 -11.17
CA GLU A 152 8.81 -11.92 -11.33
C GLU A 152 7.27 -11.86 -11.36
N SER A 153 6.58 -12.99 -11.57
CA SER A 153 5.12 -13.02 -11.63
C SER A 153 4.47 -12.53 -10.34
N ALA A 154 5.15 -12.67 -9.20
CA ALA A 154 4.59 -12.26 -7.92
C ALA A 154 4.54 -10.72 -7.78
N TYR A 155 5.58 -10.02 -8.22
CA TYR A 155 5.60 -8.55 -8.27
C TYR A 155 4.63 -8.02 -9.33
N ALA A 156 4.56 -8.67 -10.49
CA ALA A 156 3.57 -8.35 -11.51
C ALA A 156 2.13 -8.57 -11.02
N ALA A 157 1.88 -9.61 -10.22
CA ALA A 157 0.59 -9.87 -9.58
C ALA A 157 0.25 -8.79 -8.55
N PHE A 158 1.23 -8.34 -7.76
CA PHE A 158 1.07 -7.20 -6.86
C PHE A 158 0.69 -5.93 -7.62
N GLU A 159 1.45 -5.55 -8.64
CA GLU A 159 1.17 -4.36 -9.46
C GLU A 159 -0.23 -4.46 -10.11
N THR A 160 -0.57 -5.64 -10.62
CA THR A 160 -1.89 -5.92 -11.18
C THR A 160 -3.01 -5.74 -10.16
N ARG A 161 -2.93 -6.40 -8.99
CA ARG A 161 -4.04 -6.41 -8.03
C ARG A 161 -4.15 -5.12 -7.23
N ILE A 162 -3.02 -4.59 -6.78
CA ILE A 162 -2.98 -3.44 -5.85
C ILE A 162 -3.05 -2.11 -6.60
N VAL A 163 -2.58 -2.06 -7.84
CA VAL A 163 -2.57 -0.82 -8.64
C VAL A 163 -3.60 -0.92 -9.75
N ARG A 164 -3.40 -1.80 -10.75
CA ARG A 164 -4.20 -1.79 -11.98
C ARG A 164 -5.69 -2.06 -11.73
N ASP A 165 -6.02 -3.16 -11.07
CA ASP A 165 -7.42 -3.57 -10.88
C ASP A 165 -8.17 -2.53 -10.03
N ARG A 166 -7.51 -1.95 -9.02
CA ARG A 166 -8.04 -0.84 -8.22
C ARG A 166 -8.15 0.46 -9.01
N ASN A 167 -7.22 0.75 -9.93
CA ASN A 167 -7.33 1.90 -10.83
C ASN A 167 -8.61 1.81 -11.67
N LEU A 168 -8.97 0.62 -12.17
CA LEU A 168 -10.21 0.42 -12.93
C LEU A 168 -11.46 0.71 -12.08
N VAL A 169 -11.50 0.20 -10.84
CA VAL A 169 -12.59 0.47 -9.89
C VAL A 169 -12.69 1.97 -9.61
N MET A 170 -11.57 2.62 -9.29
CA MET A 170 -11.55 4.05 -8.99
C MET A 170 -11.90 4.92 -10.21
N ALA A 171 -11.46 4.55 -11.41
CA ALA A 171 -11.84 5.25 -12.64
C ALA A 171 -13.35 5.15 -12.88
N GLU A 172 -13.95 3.98 -12.67
CA GLU A 172 -15.41 3.82 -12.76
C GLU A 172 -16.13 4.65 -11.67
N GLY A 173 -15.69 4.52 -10.42
CA GLY A 173 -16.23 5.26 -9.28
C GLY A 173 -16.17 6.78 -9.46
N SER A 174 -15.18 7.28 -10.20
CA SER A 174 -15.00 8.70 -10.47
C SER A 174 -16.00 9.30 -11.45
N LYS A 175 -16.59 8.51 -12.36
CA LYS A 175 -17.41 9.00 -13.49
C LYS A 175 -18.53 9.94 -13.04
N GLN A 176 -19.36 9.48 -12.10
CA GLN A 176 -20.50 10.26 -11.62
C GLN A 176 -20.09 11.59 -10.95
N HIS A 177 -18.86 11.67 -10.42
CA HIS A 177 -18.35 12.87 -9.77
C HIS A 177 -17.76 13.84 -10.80
N LEU A 178 -17.06 13.31 -11.79
CA LEU A 178 -16.52 14.08 -12.91
C LEU A 178 -17.64 14.66 -13.79
N GLU A 179 -18.69 13.90 -14.07
CA GLU A 179 -19.87 14.36 -14.84
C GLU A 179 -20.63 15.50 -14.14
N LYS A 180 -20.71 15.47 -12.80
CA LYS A 180 -21.28 16.57 -12.01
C LYS A 180 -20.41 17.83 -12.04
N GLY A 181 -19.11 17.69 -12.31
CA GLY A 181 -18.14 18.77 -12.32
C GLY A 181 -17.73 19.24 -10.93
N ASN A 182 -16.67 20.06 -10.86
CA ASN A 182 -16.11 20.63 -9.62
C ASN A 182 -15.74 19.60 -8.54
N ALA A 183 -15.41 18.37 -8.94
CA ALA A 183 -14.89 17.35 -8.04
C ALA A 183 -13.41 17.61 -7.71
N PHE A 184 -13.05 17.43 -6.44
CA PHE A 184 -11.67 17.25 -6.02
C PHE A 184 -11.48 15.76 -5.70
N ILE A 185 -10.57 15.10 -6.41
CA ILE A 185 -10.30 13.67 -6.25
C ILE A 185 -8.87 13.53 -5.72
N ALA A 186 -8.74 12.91 -4.54
CA ALA A 186 -7.46 12.52 -3.96
C ALA A 186 -7.30 11.00 -4.04
N VAL A 187 -6.15 10.55 -4.51
CA VAL A 187 -5.77 9.14 -4.63
C VAL A 187 -4.28 9.00 -4.31
N GLY A 188 -3.87 7.81 -3.86
CA GLY A 188 -2.46 7.51 -3.63
C GLY A 188 -1.62 7.71 -4.91
N ALA A 189 -0.43 8.28 -4.76
CA ALA A 189 0.44 8.63 -5.89
C ALA A 189 0.72 7.47 -6.84
N LEU A 190 0.82 6.24 -6.32
CA LEU A 190 1.08 5.04 -7.10
C LEU A 190 0.00 4.76 -8.16
N HIS A 191 -1.20 5.30 -8.00
CA HIS A 191 -2.33 5.09 -8.91
C HIS A 191 -2.33 6.02 -10.12
N LEU A 192 -1.45 7.01 -10.19
CA LEU A 192 -1.44 8.03 -11.24
C LEU A 192 -0.59 7.66 -12.48
N PRO A 193 0.64 7.13 -12.36
CA PRO A 193 1.53 6.92 -13.50
C PRO A 193 1.16 5.70 -14.36
N GLY A 194 1.68 5.68 -15.59
CA GLY A 194 1.61 4.53 -16.50
C GLY A 194 0.38 4.53 -17.42
N GLU A 195 0.39 3.63 -18.41
CA GLU A 195 -0.71 3.47 -19.39
C GLU A 195 -2.02 3.00 -18.75
N GLU A 196 -1.92 2.32 -17.61
CA GLU A 196 -3.05 1.84 -16.80
C GLU A 196 -3.27 2.71 -15.54
N GLY A 197 -2.59 3.85 -15.45
CA GLY A 197 -2.76 4.85 -14.41
C GLY A 197 -4.07 5.62 -14.55
N LEU A 198 -4.57 6.17 -13.44
CA LEU A 198 -5.83 6.93 -13.42
C LEU A 198 -5.83 8.12 -14.40
N VAL A 199 -4.68 8.72 -14.67
CA VAL A 199 -4.56 9.82 -15.65
C VAL A 199 -4.98 9.34 -17.04
N GLU A 200 -4.48 8.20 -17.50
CA GLU A 200 -4.80 7.64 -18.82
C GLU A 200 -6.20 7.03 -18.85
N LEU A 201 -6.61 6.37 -17.77
CA LEU A 201 -7.97 5.84 -17.67
C LEU A 201 -9.01 6.95 -17.75
N ILE A 202 -8.82 8.08 -17.06
CA ILE A 202 -9.73 9.23 -17.13
C ILE A 202 -9.69 9.87 -18.53
N ARG A 203 -8.53 9.96 -19.19
CA ARG A 203 -8.44 10.40 -20.59
C ARG A 203 -9.25 9.51 -21.53
N SER A 204 -9.16 8.19 -21.36
CA SER A 204 -9.89 7.22 -22.19
C SER A 204 -11.42 7.32 -22.01
N GLN A 205 -11.90 7.87 -20.90
CA GLN A 205 -13.31 8.17 -20.67
C GLN A 205 -13.78 9.45 -21.40
N GLY A 206 -12.89 10.15 -22.12
CA GLY A 206 -13.22 11.33 -22.93
C GLY A 206 -12.94 12.67 -22.24
N TYR A 207 -12.32 12.67 -21.05
CA TYR A 207 -11.93 13.89 -20.36
C TYR A 207 -10.59 14.43 -20.85
N THR A 208 -10.44 15.76 -20.84
CA THR A 208 -9.14 16.40 -21.00
C THR A 208 -8.46 16.53 -19.64
N VAL A 209 -7.36 15.81 -19.45
CA VAL A 209 -6.56 15.89 -18.21
C VAL A 209 -5.34 16.76 -18.44
N THR A 210 -5.29 17.90 -17.75
CA THR A 210 -4.21 18.89 -17.83
C THR A 210 -3.52 18.98 -16.47
N ARG A 211 -2.18 18.94 -16.46
CA ARG A 211 -1.41 19.20 -15.24
C ARG A 211 -1.63 20.66 -14.83
N ILE A 212 -1.94 20.88 -13.56
CA ILE A 212 -1.94 22.21 -12.95
C ILE A 212 -0.59 22.37 -12.26
N ASP A 213 0.22 23.31 -12.75
CA ASP A 213 1.45 23.70 -12.07
C ASP A 213 1.09 24.69 -10.96
N GLY A 214 1.57 24.41 -9.74
CA GLY A 214 1.39 25.23 -8.54
C GLY A 214 2.65 25.97 -8.14
#